data_AF-A0A3T1CFN9-F1
#
_entry.id   AF-A0A3T1CFN9-F1
#
_cell.length_a   1.000
_cell.length_b   1.000
_cell.length_c   1.000
_cell.angle_alpha   90.00
_cell.angle_beta   90.00
_cell.angle_gamma   90.00
#
_symmetry.space_group_name_H-M   'P 1'
#
loop_
_entity.id
_entity.type
_entity.pdbx_description
1 polymer ?
#
loop_
_entity_poly.entity_id
_entity_poly.type
_entity_poly.pdbx_seq_one_letter_code
_entity_poly.pdbx_strand_id
1 'polypeptide(L)'
;MQEPAPSPTPAPSLPPTFAGNGNLAIGYNPDGVRHTDSAVPTAPGGAVRHDYAATGPAPGRLGFRWINGSIVAATNTDPRVQVVQYNEDTFVLRQNVCVNWEAPFVYLLFGNEGALLIDSGATANPQHFPLRETVDAIVARWCQMRGRPSTPLTIALTSGEDIAQNQGLKQFIGRPHTTIVPPPLAAMKAHYGFAGASPGATGMIDLGDRIIEVIPTPGTHRDGVSFYDPYCDLLFTGDLLFPGRINIGNDRDYVASLIRLRDFAARNPILFVLGGHIDMMFAPGRFYPRFATSKPYERILQLLPEVIDDALRHAREVQGRDMMLIRPDFVLFNGVSPDQRTSVWPEGVPQITPPYPF
;
A
#
# COMPACT_ATOMS: atom_id res chain seq x y z
N MET A 1 11.82 66.70 -12.98
CA MET A 1 12.20 65.92 -11.78
C MET A 1 11.55 64.57 -11.92
N GLN A 2 12.33 63.53 -12.14
CA GLN A 2 11.87 62.16 -12.36
C GLN A 2 12.35 61.34 -11.17
N GLU A 3 11.42 60.74 -10.42
CA GLU A 3 11.73 59.94 -9.23
C GLU A 3 12.60 58.73 -9.60
N PRO A 4 13.55 58.33 -8.74
CA PRO A 4 14.36 57.14 -8.97
C PRO A 4 13.52 55.88 -8.75
N ALA A 5 13.68 54.89 -9.62
CA ALA A 5 13.03 53.58 -9.50
C ALA A 5 13.42 52.89 -8.18
N PRO A 6 12.50 52.13 -7.54
CA PRO A 6 12.80 51.43 -6.30
C PRO A 6 13.91 50.38 -6.51
N SER A 7 14.79 50.29 -5.52
CA SER A 7 15.92 49.35 -5.47
C SER A 7 15.46 47.89 -5.60
N PRO A 8 16.28 47.00 -6.20
CA PRO A 8 15.95 45.59 -6.29
C PRO A 8 15.83 45.00 -4.88
N THR A 9 14.81 44.19 -4.68
CA THR A 9 14.57 43.38 -3.48
C THR A 9 15.88 42.74 -3.00
N PRO A 10 16.18 42.72 -1.68
CA PRO A 10 17.38 42.07 -1.19
C PRO A 10 17.40 40.62 -1.65
N ALA A 11 18.51 40.18 -2.25
CA ALA A 11 18.73 38.78 -2.53
C ALA A 11 18.57 38.00 -1.20
N PRO A 12 17.87 36.84 -1.19
CA PRO A 12 17.70 36.07 0.03
C PRO A 12 19.09 35.69 0.58
N SER A 13 19.31 36.00 1.86
CA SER A 13 20.59 35.85 2.56
C SER A 13 20.91 34.41 2.98
N LEU A 14 20.11 33.43 2.54
CA LEU A 14 20.30 32.03 2.85
C LEU A 14 20.83 31.32 1.61
N PRO A 15 22.01 30.67 1.67
CA PRO A 15 22.40 29.75 0.60
C PRO A 15 21.26 28.73 0.43
N PRO A 16 20.86 28.39 -0.80
CA PRO A 16 19.84 27.38 -1.02
C PRO A 16 20.33 26.09 -0.35
N THR A 17 19.71 25.73 0.76
CA THR A 17 19.88 24.40 1.32
C THR A 17 19.26 23.45 0.30
N PHE A 18 19.97 22.38 -0.03
CA PHE A 18 19.50 21.31 -0.93
C PHE A 18 18.15 20.68 -0.51
N ALA A 19 17.66 20.99 0.69
CA ALA A 19 16.31 20.69 1.14
C ALA A 19 15.40 21.91 0.90
N GLY A 20 14.44 21.82 -0.03
CA GLY A 20 13.48 22.86 -0.41
C GLY A 20 12.54 23.37 0.71
N ASN A 21 12.83 23.13 1.99
CA ASN A 21 11.95 23.38 3.13
C ASN A 21 12.45 24.47 4.10
N GLY A 22 13.26 25.41 3.62
CA GLY A 22 13.77 26.52 4.44
C GLY A 22 14.72 26.07 5.55
N ASN A 23 14.79 26.82 6.66
CA ASN A 23 15.74 26.52 7.74
C ASN A 23 15.31 25.29 8.56
N LEU A 24 15.99 24.16 8.33
CA LEU A 24 15.79 22.87 9.01
C LEU A 24 15.98 22.91 10.54
N ALA A 25 16.60 23.96 11.08
CA ALA A 25 16.77 24.13 12.53
C ALA A 25 15.54 24.70 13.24
N ILE A 26 14.51 25.14 12.51
CA ILE A 26 13.29 25.72 13.07
C ILE A 26 12.23 24.62 13.25
N GLY A 27 11.65 24.51 14.45
CA GLY A 27 10.75 23.41 14.86
C GLY A 27 9.37 23.35 14.20
N TYR A 28 9.08 24.15 13.16
CA TYR A 28 7.85 24.00 12.37
C TYR A 28 7.96 22.89 11.32
N ASN A 29 9.18 22.43 10.98
CA ASN A 29 9.41 21.30 10.09
C ASN A 29 9.34 19.98 10.88
N PRO A 30 8.38 19.07 10.60
CA PRO A 30 8.39 17.71 11.12
C PRO A 30 9.73 17.01 10.86
N ASP A 31 10.11 16.03 11.68
CA ASP A 31 11.42 15.37 11.53
C ASP A 31 11.62 14.74 10.14
N GLY A 32 10.56 14.18 9.53
CA GLY A 32 10.58 13.62 8.17
C GLY A 32 10.66 14.65 7.03
N VAL A 33 10.57 15.95 7.32
CA VAL A 33 10.77 17.06 6.35
C VAL A 33 12.25 17.46 6.28
N ARG A 34 13.07 16.98 7.21
CA ARG A 34 14.52 17.18 7.17
C ARG A 34 15.09 16.29 6.07
N HIS A 35 15.63 16.94 5.04
CA HIS A 35 16.33 16.33 3.90
C HIS A 35 15.47 15.85 2.73
N THR A 36 14.14 16.00 2.75
CA THR A 36 13.33 15.79 1.53
C THR A 36 13.25 17.07 0.69
N ASP A 37 13.33 16.95 -0.63
CA ASP A 37 13.08 18.06 -1.58
C ASP A 37 11.67 17.93 -2.19
N SER A 38 10.66 17.85 -1.32
CA SER A 38 9.25 17.71 -1.71
C SER A 38 8.72 18.94 -2.48
N ALA A 39 9.48 20.03 -2.57
CA ALA A 39 9.08 21.25 -3.26
C ALA A 39 9.33 21.15 -4.77
N VAL A 40 8.26 21.14 -5.56
CA VAL A 40 8.37 21.32 -7.02
C VAL A 40 8.70 22.79 -7.31
N PRO A 41 9.81 23.11 -8.01
CA PRO A 41 10.14 24.49 -8.36
C PRO A 41 9.02 25.12 -9.20
N THR A 42 8.70 26.39 -8.95
CA THR A 42 7.66 27.12 -9.71
C THR A 42 8.03 27.37 -11.17
N ALA A 43 9.32 27.36 -11.50
CA ALA A 43 9.86 27.50 -12.86
C ALA A 43 11.11 26.63 -13.03
N PRO A 44 10.96 25.31 -13.21
CA PRO A 44 12.09 24.40 -13.31
C PRO A 44 12.81 24.58 -14.66
N GLY A 45 14.15 24.62 -14.65
CA GLY A 45 14.98 24.69 -15.86
C GLY A 45 15.12 23.34 -16.60
N GLY A 46 14.55 22.27 -16.06
CA GLY A 46 14.61 20.90 -16.59
C GLY A 46 13.75 19.95 -15.78
N ALA A 47 13.92 18.63 -16.00
CA ALA A 47 13.21 17.62 -15.23
C ALA A 47 13.55 17.74 -13.73
N VAL A 48 12.53 17.78 -12.89
CA VAL A 48 12.67 17.84 -11.44
C VAL A 48 13.10 16.45 -10.95
N ARG A 49 14.23 16.41 -10.22
CA ARG A 49 14.67 15.23 -9.47
C ARG A 49 14.31 15.42 -8.01
N HIS A 50 13.90 14.33 -7.38
CA HIS A 50 13.64 14.28 -5.96
C HIS A 50 14.76 13.50 -5.27
N ASP A 51 15.32 14.06 -4.20
CA ASP A 51 16.13 13.31 -3.26
C ASP A 51 15.22 12.50 -2.32
N TYR A 52 15.28 11.16 -2.44
CA TYR A 52 14.50 10.24 -1.61
C TYR A 52 15.19 9.89 -0.28
N ALA A 53 16.33 10.53 0.04
CA ALA A 53 16.92 10.44 1.36
C ALA A 53 16.09 11.24 2.38
N ALA A 54 15.67 10.60 3.47
CA ALA A 54 14.89 11.23 4.53
C ALA A 54 15.40 10.84 5.92
N THR A 55 15.30 11.74 6.89
CA THR A 55 15.49 11.40 8.31
C THR A 55 14.13 11.03 8.91
N GLY A 56 13.78 9.74 8.83
CA GLY A 56 12.45 9.23 9.19
C GLY A 56 11.48 9.22 8.01
N PRO A 57 10.22 8.82 8.22
CA PRO A 57 9.28 8.63 7.13
C PRO A 57 8.91 9.95 6.49
N ALA A 58 8.96 9.99 5.16
CA ALA A 58 8.48 11.12 4.40
C ALA A 58 7.03 11.47 4.79
N PRO A 59 6.71 12.76 4.96
CA PRO A 59 5.39 13.17 5.40
C PRO A 59 4.34 12.72 4.38
N GLY A 60 3.24 12.23 4.89
CA GLY A 60 2.05 11.96 4.09
C GLY A 60 0.85 11.76 4.99
N ARG A 61 -0.34 11.79 4.40
CA ARG A 61 -1.57 11.65 5.18
C ARG A 61 -2.62 10.84 4.44
N LEU A 62 -3.13 9.83 5.12
CA LEU A 62 -4.35 9.12 4.72
C LEU A 62 -5.55 9.62 5.54
N GLY A 63 -5.85 10.91 5.44
CA GLY A 63 -6.78 11.63 6.33
C GLY A 63 -8.17 11.86 5.76
N PHE A 64 -8.88 10.79 5.40
CA PHE A 64 -10.20 10.85 4.76
C PHE A 64 -10.96 9.55 5.05
N ARG A 65 -12.25 9.50 4.68
CA ARG A 65 -13.06 8.29 4.78
C ARG A 65 -13.03 7.54 3.47
N TRP A 66 -12.71 6.26 3.52
CA TRP A 66 -12.79 5.41 2.33
C TRP A 66 -14.24 5.24 1.86
N ILE A 67 -14.46 5.19 0.55
CA ILE A 67 -15.77 4.87 -0.06
C ILE A 67 -16.23 3.52 0.47
N ASN A 68 -17.46 3.43 0.96
CA ASN A 68 -17.94 2.24 1.67
C ASN A 68 -19.06 1.50 0.93
N GLY A 69 -19.37 1.91 -0.29
CA GLY A 69 -20.42 1.29 -1.09
C GLY A 69 -21.83 1.64 -0.60
N SER A 70 -22.78 0.76 -0.85
CA SER A 70 -24.20 0.99 -0.55
C SER A 70 -24.93 -0.33 -0.40
N ILE A 71 -26.01 -0.31 0.38
CA ILE A 71 -26.87 -1.48 0.61
C ILE A 71 -27.40 -2.01 -0.73
N VAL A 72 -27.78 -1.11 -1.64
CA VAL A 72 -28.17 -1.45 -3.01
C VAL A 72 -27.08 -0.96 -3.95
N ALA A 73 -26.21 -1.87 -4.39
CA ALA A 73 -25.06 -1.55 -5.24
C ALA A 73 -25.42 -0.79 -6.53
N ALA A 74 -26.59 -1.08 -7.13
CA ALA A 74 -27.08 -0.40 -8.33
C ALA A 74 -27.40 1.09 -8.12
N THR A 75 -27.58 1.53 -6.87
CA THR A 75 -27.86 2.92 -6.52
C THR A 75 -26.64 3.67 -5.98
N ASN A 76 -25.49 3.00 -5.88
CA ASN A 76 -24.27 3.61 -5.39
C ASN A 76 -23.80 4.70 -6.37
N THR A 77 -23.45 5.87 -5.82
CA THR A 77 -22.99 7.04 -6.58
C THR A 77 -21.53 7.40 -6.29
N ASP A 78 -20.84 6.59 -5.48
CA ASP A 78 -19.41 6.74 -5.23
C ASP A 78 -18.60 6.53 -6.53
N PRO A 79 -17.41 7.13 -6.64
CA PRO A 79 -16.52 6.86 -7.77
C PRO A 79 -16.18 5.36 -7.86
N ARG A 80 -15.90 4.87 -9.08
CA ARG A 80 -15.47 3.48 -9.29
C ARG A 80 -14.09 3.18 -8.69
N VAL A 81 -13.23 4.20 -8.66
CA VAL A 81 -11.91 4.19 -8.05
C VAL A 81 -11.80 5.43 -7.16
N GLN A 82 -11.61 5.26 -5.86
CA GLN A 82 -11.22 6.38 -5.00
C GLN A 82 -9.70 6.49 -5.02
N VAL A 83 -9.19 7.67 -5.37
CA VAL A 83 -7.75 7.96 -5.38
C VAL A 83 -7.42 8.87 -4.23
N VAL A 84 -6.40 8.49 -3.47
CA VAL A 84 -5.85 9.33 -2.40
C VAL A 84 -4.36 9.48 -2.65
N GLN A 85 -3.93 10.72 -2.67
CA GLN A 85 -2.54 11.08 -2.65
C GLN A 85 -2.03 11.08 -1.21
N TYR A 86 -1.15 10.15 -0.85
CA TYR A 86 -0.49 10.12 0.46
C TYR A 86 0.50 11.27 0.58
N ASN A 87 1.35 11.42 -0.44
CA ASN A 87 2.28 12.53 -0.66
C ASN A 87 2.53 12.72 -2.17
N GLU A 88 3.49 13.57 -2.55
CA GLU A 88 3.80 13.91 -3.95
C GLU A 88 4.08 12.71 -4.86
N ASP A 89 4.61 11.61 -4.32
CA ASP A 89 5.08 10.45 -5.09
C ASP A 89 4.43 9.13 -4.66
N THR A 90 3.38 9.16 -3.83
CA THR A 90 2.72 7.96 -3.29
C THR A 90 1.22 8.13 -3.32
N PHE A 91 0.53 7.19 -3.98
CA PHE A 91 -0.91 7.17 -4.13
C PHE A 91 -1.47 5.84 -3.68
N VAL A 92 -2.63 5.89 -3.04
CA VAL A 92 -3.42 4.73 -2.64
C VAL A 92 -4.76 4.81 -3.35
N LEU A 93 -5.08 3.76 -4.10
CA LEU A 93 -6.30 3.65 -4.88
C LEU A 93 -7.16 2.57 -4.24
N ARG A 94 -8.47 2.82 -4.13
CA ARG A 94 -9.44 1.85 -3.62
C ARG A 94 -10.47 1.53 -4.69
N GLN A 95 -10.66 0.25 -4.97
CA GLN A 95 -11.77 -0.21 -5.79
C GLN A 95 -13.09 -0.10 -5.00
N ASN A 96 -14.13 0.40 -5.65
CA ASN A 96 -15.44 0.57 -5.01
C ASN A 96 -16.05 -0.78 -4.56
N VAL A 97 -16.53 -0.84 -3.32
CA VAL A 97 -17.17 -2.01 -2.68
C VAL A 97 -18.34 -2.56 -3.49
N CYS A 98 -19.10 -1.70 -4.18
CA CYS A 98 -20.21 -2.10 -5.04
C CYS A 98 -19.77 -2.67 -6.39
N VAL A 99 -18.50 -2.49 -6.78
CA VAL A 99 -17.91 -3.14 -7.97
C VAL A 99 -17.35 -4.50 -7.59
N ASN A 100 -16.62 -4.57 -6.48
CA ASN A 100 -16.19 -5.83 -5.87
C ASN A 100 -16.21 -5.69 -4.35
N TRP A 101 -16.83 -6.65 -3.67
CA TRP A 101 -17.10 -6.63 -2.24
C TRP A 101 -15.83 -6.64 -1.37
N GLU A 102 -14.71 -7.13 -1.87
CA GLU A 102 -13.41 -7.04 -1.17
C GLU A 102 -12.89 -5.61 -1.16
N ALA A 103 -13.26 -4.81 -2.18
CA ALA A 103 -12.86 -3.41 -2.33
C ALA A 103 -11.33 -3.22 -2.23
N PRO A 104 -10.55 -3.95 -3.06
CA PRO A 104 -9.10 -4.02 -2.94
C PRO A 104 -8.42 -2.66 -3.08
N PHE A 105 -7.29 -2.53 -2.39
CA PHE A 105 -6.37 -1.42 -2.51
C PHE A 105 -5.30 -1.71 -3.57
N VAL A 106 -4.89 -0.65 -4.26
CA VAL A 106 -3.80 -0.65 -5.23
C VAL A 106 -2.89 0.52 -4.90
N TYR A 107 -1.57 0.31 -4.91
CA TYR A 107 -0.61 1.33 -4.52
C TYR A 107 0.22 1.77 -5.72
N LEU A 108 0.35 3.08 -5.93
CA LEU A 108 1.13 3.65 -7.02
C LEU A 108 2.23 4.54 -6.45
N LEU A 109 3.49 4.12 -6.65
CA LEU A 109 4.69 4.76 -6.15
C LEU A 109 5.50 5.32 -7.32
N PHE A 110 6.04 6.53 -7.16
CA PHE A 110 6.92 7.15 -8.15
C PHE A 110 8.35 7.29 -7.61
N GLY A 111 9.33 7.13 -8.50
CA GLY A 111 10.73 7.50 -8.31
C GLY A 111 11.21 8.41 -9.44
N ASN A 112 12.52 8.71 -9.50
CA ASN A 112 13.05 9.61 -10.54
C ASN A 112 13.02 9.00 -11.95
N GLU A 113 13.12 7.68 -12.11
CA GLU A 113 13.28 7.00 -13.40
C GLU A 113 12.17 5.98 -13.70
N GLY A 114 11.24 5.74 -12.77
CA GLY A 114 10.13 4.82 -12.97
C GLY A 114 9.02 4.96 -11.93
N ALA A 115 7.92 4.25 -12.18
CA ALA A 115 6.81 4.10 -11.24
C ALA A 115 6.52 2.62 -10.98
N LEU A 116 5.99 2.31 -9.80
CA LEU A 116 5.55 0.98 -9.38
C LEU A 116 4.06 0.99 -9.06
N LEU A 117 3.29 0.13 -9.72
CA LEU A 117 1.93 -0.23 -9.33
C LEU A 117 1.97 -1.57 -8.59
N ILE A 118 1.65 -1.56 -7.31
CA ILE A 118 1.51 -2.76 -6.48
C ILE A 118 0.04 -3.16 -6.50
N ASP A 119 -0.20 -4.38 -6.97
CA ASP A 119 -1.51 -4.96 -7.24
C ASP A 119 -2.30 -4.22 -8.32
N SER A 120 -3.48 -4.74 -8.66
CA SER A 120 -4.31 -4.27 -9.78
C SER A 120 -5.81 -4.46 -9.55
N GLY A 121 -6.22 -4.80 -8.33
CA GLY A 121 -7.62 -5.01 -7.95
C GLY A 121 -8.31 -6.19 -8.62
N ALA A 122 -9.60 -6.33 -8.32
CA ALA A 122 -10.37 -7.56 -8.52
C ALA A 122 -11.21 -7.55 -9.81
N THR A 123 -11.10 -6.53 -10.65
CA THR A 123 -12.00 -6.36 -11.81
C THR A 123 -11.26 -6.01 -13.09
N ALA A 124 -11.39 -6.91 -14.07
CA ALA A 124 -10.76 -6.73 -15.38
C ALA A 124 -11.48 -5.73 -16.28
N ASN A 125 -12.80 -5.58 -16.15
CA ASN A 125 -13.60 -4.74 -17.04
C ASN A 125 -13.39 -3.24 -16.73
N PRO A 126 -12.80 -2.45 -17.64
CA PRO A 126 -12.55 -1.03 -17.43
C PRO A 126 -13.84 -0.20 -17.28
N GLN A 127 -14.98 -0.66 -17.79
CA GLN A 127 -16.27 0.02 -17.59
C GLN A 127 -16.74 -0.02 -16.12
N HIS A 128 -16.32 -1.04 -15.38
CA HIS A 128 -16.68 -1.22 -13.97
C HIS A 128 -15.58 -0.73 -13.03
N PHE A 129 -14.32 -0.93 -13.41
CA PHE A 129 -13.14 -0.51 -12.66
C PHE A 129 -12.09 0.06 -13.63
N PRO A 130 -12.14 1.37 -13.96
CA PRO A 130 -11.26 2.00 -14.96
C PRO A 130 -9.85 2.26 -14.39
N LEU A 131 -9.16 1.21 -13.94
CA LEU A 131 -7.87 1.32 -13.26
C LEU A 131 -6.81 1.91 -14.18
N ARG A 132 -6.67 1.40 -15.41
CA ARG A 132 -5.65 1.92 -16.34
C ARG A 132 -5.85 3.40 -16.64
N GLU A 133 -7.07 3.81 -16.96
CA GLU A 133 -7.39 5.21 -17.23
C GLU A 133 -7.03 6.10 -16.04
N THR A 134 -7.37 5.64 -14.83
CA THR A 134 -7.04 6.34 -13.58
C THR A 134 -5.54 6.47 -13.37
N VAL A 135 -4.78 5.38 -13.54
CA VAL A 135 -3.32 5.36 -13.41
C VAL A 135 -2.66 6.25 -14.47
N ASP A 136 -3.11 6.19 -15.73
CA ASP A 136 -2.58 7.00 -16.82
C ASP A 136 -2.81 8.50 -16.56
N ALA A 137 -3.95 8.88 -16.00
CA ALA A 137 -4.23 10.27 -15.60
C ALA A 137 -3.31 10.75 -14.47
N ILE A 138 -3.06 9.91 -13.46
CA ILE A 138 -2.13 10.22 -12.36
C ILE A 138 -0.70 10.37 -12.91
N VAL A 139 -0.25 9.41 -13.73
CA VAL A 139 1.07 9.42 -14.36
C VAL A 139 1.26 10.67 -15.22
N ALA A 140 0.27 11.04 -16.04
CA ALA A 140 0.35 12.22 -16.89
C ALA A 140 0.50 13.51 -16.05
N ARG A 141 -0.29 13.65 -14.98
CA ARG A 141 -0.21 14.79 -14.07
C ARG A 141 1.13 14.83 -13.33
N TRP A 142 1.60 13.69 -12.84
CA TRP A 142 2.88 13.59 -12.15
C TRP A 142 4.05 13.95 -13.09
N CYS A 143 4.05 13.43 -14.32
CA CYS A 143 5.03 13.78 -15.34
C CYS A 143 5.06 15.29 -15.65
N GLN A 144 3.88 15.91 -15.77
CA GLN A 144 3.78 17.36 -15.94
C GLN A 144 4.40 18.12 -14.76
N MET A 145 4.08 17.73 -13.53
CA MET A 145 4.65 18.33 -12.32
C MET A 145 6.18 18.17 -12.25
N ARG A 146 6.71 17.04 -12.72
CA ARG A 146 8.14 16.73 -12.71
C ARG A 146 8.88 17.20 -13.96
N GLY A 147 8.22 17.88 -14.90
CA GLY A 147 8.84 18.34 -16.15
C GLY A 147 9.38 17.20 -17.03
N ARG A 148 8.69 16.04 -17.02
CA ARG A 148 9.08 14.84 -17.77
C ARG A 148 8.02 14.51 -18.83
N PRO A 149 8.43 13.98 -20.01
CA PRO A 149 7.48 13.60 -21.06
C PRO A 149 6.74 12.30 -20.73
N SER A 150 7.39 11.37 -20.02
CA SER A 150 6.84 10.07 -19.63
C SER A 150 7.65 9.48 -18.47
N THR A 151 7.11 8.43 -17.84
CA THR A 151 7.81 7.57 -16.89
C THR A 151 7.44 6.10 -17.15
N PRO A 152 8.40 5.16 -17.16
CA PRO A 152 8.11 3.74 -17.22
C PRO A 152 7.24 3.28 -16.03
N LEU A 153 6.40 2.27 -16.25
CA LEU A 153 5.57 1.67 -15.20
C LEU A 153 5.94 0.20 -15.01
N THR A 154 6.27 -0.19 -13.78
CA THR A 154 6.37 -1.60 -13.38
C THR A 154 5.08 -1.96 -12.64
N ILE A 155 4.45 -3.08 -12.98
CA ILE A 155 3.31 -3.63 -12.26
C ILE A 155 3.74 -4.93 -11.59
N ALA A 156 3.64 -4.97 -10.27
CA ALA A 156 4.00 -6.10 -9.43
C ALA A 156 2.82 -6.51 -8.57
N LEU A 157 2.70 -7.79 -8.29
CA LEU A 157 1.62 -8.32 -7.45
C LEU A 157 2.20 -8.76 -6.10
N THR A 158 1.47 -8.52 -5.02
CA THR A 158 1.73 -9.15 -3.72
C THR A 158 1.52 -10.66 -3.77
N SER A 159 0.66 -11.13 -4.69
CA SER A 159 0.50 -12.53 -5.07
C SER A 159 -0.09 -12.66 -6.48
N GLY A 160 0.48 -13.55 -7.30
CA GLY A 160 -0.09 -13.92 -8.59
C GLY A 160 -1.30 -14.86 -8.47
N GLU A 161 -1.47 -15.53 -7.34
CA GLU A 161 -2.62 -16.42 -7.07
C GLU A 161 -3.87 -15.65 -6.61
N ASP A 162 -3.68 -14.43 -6.14
CA ASP A 162 -4.74 -13.61 -5.58
C ASP A 162 -5.60 -12.94 -6.66
N ILE A 163 -6.74 -13.56 -6.95
CA ILE A 163 -7.71 -13.03 -7.91
C ILE A 163 -8.40 -11.74 -7.42
N ALA A 164 -8.34 -11.41 -6.13
CA ALA A 164 -8.84 -10.14 -5.61
C ALA A 164 -7.91 -8.97 -5.98
N GLN A 165 -6.64 -9.28 -6.28
CA GLN A 165 -5.61 -8.27 -6.49
C GLN A 165 -5.03 -8.24 -7.91
N ASN A 166 -5.28 -9.25 -8.75
CA ASN A 166 -4.58 -9.39 -10.03
C ASN A 166 -5.43 -9.19 -11.31
N GLN A 167 -6.75 -8.98 -11.22
CA GLN A 167 -7.61 -9.02 -12.41
C GLN A 167 -7.53 -7.76 -13.26
N GLY A 168 -7.27 -6.60 -12.66
CA GLY A 168 -7.08 -5.35 -13.40
C GLY A 168 -5.82 -5.34 -14.26
N LEU A 169 -4.87 -6.27 -14.03
CA LEU A 169 -3.67 -6.45 -14.85
C LEU A 169 -3.98 -6.53 -16.35
N LYS A 170 -5.12 -7.14 -16.71
CA LYS A 170 -5.59 -7.25 -18.11
C LYS A 170 -5.78 -5.90 -18.80
N GLN A 171 -6.04 -4.83 -18.05
CA GLN A 171 -6.21 -3.48 -18.63
C GLN A 171 -4.89 -2.90 -19.14
N PHE A 172 -3.76 -3.35 -18.59
CA PHE A 172 -2.42 -2.86 -18.91
C PHE A 172 -1.74 -3.61 -20.05
N ILE A 173 -2.39 -4.64 -20.62
CA ILE A 173 -1.90 -5.34 -21.80
C ILE A 173 -1.75 -4.31 -22.95
N GLY A 174 -0.55 -4.26 -23.53
CA GLY A 174 -0.22 -3.34 -24.62
C GLY A 174 -0.07 -1.88 -24.19
N ARG A 175 -0.06 -1.56 -22.90
CA ARG A 175 0.31 -0.21 -22.43
C ARG A 175 1.80 0.03 -22.74
N PRO A 176 2.16 1.12 -23.45
CA PRO A 176 3.56 1.43 -23.74
C PRO A 176 4.42 1.59 -22.47
N HIS A 177 5.72 1.32 -22.59
CA HIS A 177 6.71 1.49 -21.51
C HIS A 177 6.27 0.87 -20.16
N THR A 178 5.66 -0.31 -20.23
CA THR A 178 5.13 -1.00 -19.04
C THR A 178 5.74 -2.38 -18.92
N THR A 179 6.32 -2.66 -17.75
CA THR A 179 6.82 -3.99 -17.37
C THR A 179 5.80 -4.62 -16.43
N ILE A 180 5.32 -5.81 -16.77
CA ILE A 180 4.51 -6.63 -15.86
C ILE A 180 5.42 -7.72 -15.31
N VAL A 181 5.60 -7.76 -13.98
CA VAL A 181 6.34 -8.84 -13.33
C VAL A 181 5.62 -10.16 -13.65
N PRO A 182 6.33 -11.20 -14.11
CA PRO A 182 5.69 -12.44 -14.56
C PRO A 182 5.00 -13.16 -13.39
N PRO A 183 3.67 -13.40 -13.43
CA PRO A 183 2.96 -14.06 -12.33
C PRO A 183 3.42 -15.50 -12.00
N PRO A 184 3.83 -16.36 -12.96
CA PRO A 184 4.24 -17.72 -12.62
C PRO A 184 5.40 -17.74 -11.61
N LEU A 185 5.22 -18.45 -10.49
CA LEU A 185 6.14 -18.47 -9.34
C LEU A 185 7.63 -18.59 -9.70
N ALA A 186 8.00 -19.51 -10.61
CA ALA A 186 9.40 -19.69 -10.99
C ALA A 186 9.97 -18.48 -11.74
N ALA A 187 9.17 -17.88 -12.62
CA ALA A 187 9.55 -16.68 -13.37
C ALA A 187 9.59 -15.44 -12.46
N MET A 188 8.63 -15.32 -11.53
CA MET A 188 8.63 -14.27 -10.51
C MET A 188 9.89 -14.35 -9.62
N LYS A 189 10.22 -15.55 -9.13
CA LYS A 189 11.43 -15.78 -8.33
C LYS A 189 12.70 -15.45 -9.10
N ALA A 190 12.77 -15.79 -10.38
CA ALA A 190 13.90 -15.41 -11.22
C ALA A 190 13.98 -13.89 -11.42
N HIS A 191 12.83 -13.22 -11.63
CA HIS A 191 12.75 -11.77 -11.83
C HIS A 191 13.29 -10.98 -10.62
N TYR A 192 12.89 -11.37 -9.40
CA TYR A 192 13.36 -10.70 -8.18
C TYR A 192 14.73 -11.20 -7.67
N GLY A 193 15.36 -12.16 -8.36
CA GLY A 193 16.64 -12.72 -7.93
C GLY A 193 16.54 -13.68 -6.74
N PHE A 194 15.36 -14.20 -6.42
CA PHE A 194 15.16 -15.22 -5.38
C PHE A 194 15.64 -16.61 -5.81
N ALA A 195 15.78 -16.85 -7.11
CA ALA A 195 16.17 -18.16 -7.65
C ALA A 195 17.60 -18.53 -7.19
N GLY A 196 17.71 -19.56 -6.35
CA GLY A 196 19.00 -20.02 -5.81
C GLY A 196 19.57 -19.12 -4.70
N ALA A 197 18.81 -18.13 -4.23
CA ALA A 197 19.23 -17.26 -3.14
C ALA A 197 19.12 -17.95 -1.77
N SER A 198 19.91 -17.49 -0.80
CA SER A 198 19.84 -17.94 0.59
C SER A 198 18.44 -17.69 1.17
N PRO A 199 17.96 -18.54 2.09
CA PRO A 199 16.69 -18.30 2.79
C PRO A 199 16.64 -16.90 3.41
N GLY A 200 15.63 -16.11 3.05
CA GLY A 200 15.46 -14.74 3.54
C GLY A 200 16.12 -13.64 2.71
N ALA A 201 16.72 -13.97 1.56
CA ALA A 201 17.13 -12.94 0.59
C ALA A 201 15.94 -12.07 0.15
N THR A 202 16.17 -10.77 0.09
CA THR A 202 15.23 -9.78 -0.45
C THR A 202 15.65 -9.40 -1.88
N GLY A 203 14.68 -8.96 -2.67
CA GLY A 203 14.85 -8.42 -4.02
C GLY A 203 14.68 -6.90 -3.97
N MET A 204 14.88 -6.24 -5.10
CA MET A 204 14.76 -4.78 -5.20
C MET A 204 14.09 -4.37 -6.51
N ILE A 205 13.30 -3.30 -6.45
CA ILE A 205 12.80 -2.56 -7.62
C ILE A 205 13.33 -1.13 -7.49
N ASP A 206 14.21 -0.72 -8.39
CA ASP A 206 14.76 0.63 -8.45
C ASP A 206 13.85 1.53 -9.30
N LEU A 207 13.29 2.57 -8.68
CA LEU A 207 12.45 3.56 -9.35
C LEU A 207 13.24 4.82 -9.74
N GLY A 208 14.58 4.79 -9.71
CA GLY A 208 15.45 5.93 -9.84
C GLY A 208 15.60 6.63 -8.49
N ASP A 209 16.53 6.13 -7.69
CA ASP A 209 16.90 6.63 -6.35
C ASP A 209 15.90 6.31 -5.22
N ARG A 210 14.66 5.90 -5.54
CA ARG A 210 13.71 5.29 -4.60
C ARG A 210 13.71 3.77 -4.77
N ILE A 211 14.39 3.06 -3.89
CA ILE A 211 14.52 1.60 -3.94
C ILE A 211 13.42 0.95 -3.12
N ILE A 212 12.59 0.13 -3.76
CA ILE A 212 11.57 -0.68 -3.09
C ILE A 212 12.13 -2.07 -2.82
N GLU A 213 12.19 -2.47 -1.56
CA GLU A 213 12.61 -3.83 -1.19
C GLU A 213 11.46 -4.82 -1.36
N VAL A 214 11.75 -5.98 -1.95
CA VAL A 214 10.78 -7.06 -2.15
C VAL A 214 11.13 -8.22 -1.22
N ILE A 215 10.24 -8.51 -0.28
CA ILE A 215 10.45 -9.51 0.77
C ILE A 215 9.60 -10.74 0.44
N PRO A 216 10.18 -11.93 0.25
CA PRO A 216 9.39 -13.15 0.11
C PRO A 216 8.55 -13.38 1.37
N THR A 217 7.25 -13.50 1.23
CA THR A 217 6.32 -13.75 2.33
C THR A 217 5.24 -14.77 1.94
N PRO A 218 5.62 -16.02 1.61
CA PRO A 218 4.65 -17.08 1.37
C PRO A 218 3.85 -17.40 2.65
N GLY A 219 2.62 -17.86 2.51
CA GLY A 219 1.80 -18.24 3.66
C GLY A 219 0.32 -18.24 3.30
N THR A 220 -0.27 -17.06 3.11
CA THR A 220 -1.61 -16.92 2.52
C THR A 220 -1.62 -17.49 1.09
N HIS A 221 -0.64 -17.07 0.30
CA HIS A 221 -0.38 -17.56 -1.05
C HIS A 221 1.05 -18.11 -1.15
N ARG A 222 1.30 -19.11 -1.99
CA ARG A 222 2.64 -19.73 -2.07
C ARG A 222 3.68 -18.84 -2.76
N ASP A 223 3.22 -17.85 -3.52
CA ASP A 223 4.01 -16.87 -4.25
C ASP A 223 3.95 -15.48 -3.61
N GLY A 224 3.48 -15.40 -2.36
CA GLY A 224 3.33 -14.15 -1.62
C GLY A 224 4.65 -13.38 -1.46
N VAL A 225 4.59 -12.08 -1.68
CA VAL A 225 5.67 -11.11 -1.42
C VAL A 225 5.10 -9.86 -0.75
N SER A 226 5.93 -9.20 0.07
CA SER A 226 5.66 -7.88 0.63
C SER A 226 6.62 -6.86 0.01
N PHE A 227 6.18 -5.62 -0.14
CA PHE A 227 7.00 -4.52 -0.66
C PHE A 227 7.25 -3.50 0.45
N TYR A 228 8.49 -3.12 0.66
CA TYR A 228 8.85 -2.09 1.64
C TYR A 228 9.40 -0.86 0.93
N ASP A 229 8.77 0.28 1.23
CA ASP A 229 9.20 1.60 0.75
C ASP A 229 9.93 2.35 1.87
N PRO A 230 11.27 2.46 1.84
CA PRO A 230 12.04 3.15 2.86
C PRO A 230 11.87 4.68 2.82
N TYR A 231 11.30 5.24 1.74
CA TYR A 231 11.03 6.68 1.69
C TYR A 231 9.91 7.06 2.66
N CYS A 232 8.84 6.25 2.74
CA CYS A 232 7.68 6.54 3.58
C CYS A 232 7.57 5.63 4.83
N ASP A 233 8.50 4.71 5.03
CA ASP A 233 8.43 3.59 5.99
C ASP A 233 7.11 2.80 5.87
N LEU A 234 6.66 2.53 4.64
CA LEU A 234 5.42 1.79 4.38
C LEU A 234 5.72 0.35 3.97
N LEU A 235 5.06 -0.60 4.62
CA LEU A 235 5.13 -2.02 4.29
C LEU A 235 3.81 -2.48 3.65
N PHE A 236 3.83 -2.83 2.37
CA PHE A 236 2.69 -3.35 1.62
C PHE A 236 2.68 -4.88 1.67
N THR A 237 1.66 -5.46 2.29
CA THR A 237 1.60 -6.90 2.64
C THR A 237 0.54 -7.68 1.88
N GLY A 238 -0.29 -7.02 1.07
CA GLY A 238 -1.42 -7.66 0.39
C GLY A 238 -2.27 -8.46 1.38
N ASP A 239 -2.55 -9.71 1.04
CA ASP A 239 -3.38 -10.62 1.85
C ASP A 239 -2.60 -11.41 2.92
N LEU A 240 -1.29 -11.12 3.12
CA LEU A 240 -0.53 -11.72 4.21
C LEU A 240 -0.99 -11.16 5.57
N LEU A 241 -1.14 -9.84 5.66
CA LEU A 241 -1.49 -9.14 6.89
C LEU A 241 -2.22 -7.85 6.56
N PHE A 242 -3.48 -7.77 6.95
CA PHE A 242 -4.36 -6.65 6.64
C PHE A 242 -5.49 -6.61 7.66
N PRO A 243 -6.24 -5.49 7.76
CA PRO A 243 -7.38 -5.39 8.65
C PRO A 243 -8.56 -6.26 8.15
N GLY A 244 -8.44 -7.58 8.23
CA GLY A 244 -9.49 -8.48 7.75
C GLY A 244 -9.25 -9.96 8.00
N ARG A 245 -9.86 -10.78 7.15
CA ARG A 245 -9.89 -12.23 7.29
C ARG A 245 -8.77 -12.85 6.46
N ILE A 246 -7.77 -13.36 7.16
CA ILE A 246 -6.57 -13.92 6.56
C ILE A 246 -6.76 -15.42 6.42
N ASN A 247 -6.85 -15.89 5.18
CA ASN A 247 -6.89 -17.30 4.85
C ASN A 247 -5.46 -17.84 4.74
N ILE A 248 -5.07 -18.73 5.64
CA ILE A 248 -3.72 -19.30 5.66
C ILE A 248 -3.68 -20.50 4.70
N GLY A 249 -2.96 -20.35 3.58
CA GLY A 249 -2.74 -21.44 2.62
C GLY A 249 -1.71 -22.47 3.09
N ASN A 250 -0.67 -22.02 3.79
CA ASN A 250 0.33 -22.85 4.44
C ASN A 250 0.80 -22.20 5.76
N ASP A 251 0.49 -22.83 6.89
CA ASP A 251 0.76 -22.28 8.22
C ASP A 251 2.25 -22.22 8.59
N ARG A 252 3.05 -23.17 8.12
CA ARG A 252 4.51 -23.18 8.32
C ARG A 252 5.16 -22.02 7.59
N ASP A 253 4.80 -21.81 6.33
CA ASP A 253 5.28 -20.68 5.54
C ASP A 253 4.78 -19.36 6.12
N TYR A 254 3.51 -19.29 6.53
CA TYR A 254 2.93 -18.10 7.15
C TYR A 254 3.67 -17.68 8.42
N VAL A 255 3.92 -18.62 9.35
CA VAL A 255 4.72 -18.36 10.56
C VAL A 255 6.15 -17.95 10.20
N ALA A 256 6.79 -18.62 9.24
CA ALA A 256 8.15 -18.27 8.81
C ALA A 256 8.23 -16.86 8.18
N SER A 257 7.21 -16.46 7.43
CA SER A 257 7.10 -15.13 6.82
C SER A 257 6.87 -14.04 7.86
N LEU A 258 6.06 -14.30 8.90
CA LEU A 258 5.89 -13.36 10.01
C LEU A 258 7.15 -13.21 10.86
N ILE A 259 7.93 -14.29 11.07
CA ILE A 259 9.26 -14.20 11.68
C ILE A 259 10.18 -13.31 10.84
N ARG A 260 10.19 -13.51 9.51
CA ARG A 260 10.99 -12.70 8.59
C ARG A 260 10.61 -11.22 8.65
N LEU A 261 9.31 -10.91 8.65
CA LEU A 261 8.84 -9.52 8.75
C LEU A 261 9.19 -8.88 10.09
N ARG A 262 9.09 -9.61 11.20
CA ARG A 262 9.53 -9.13 12.52
C ARG A 262 11.03 -8.82 12.53
N ASP A 263 11.85 -9.74 12.02
CA ASP A 263 13.31 -9.56 11.97
C ASP A 263 13.73 -8.47 10.97
N PHE A 264 12.90 -8.19 9.96
CA PHE A 264 13.03 -7.04 9.07
C PHE A 264 12.68 -5.73 9.78
N ALA A 265 11.52 -5.67 10.45
CA ALA A 265 11.05 -4.51 11.21
C ALA A 265 11.98 -4.12 12.38
N ALA A 266 12.74 -5.07 12.92
CA ALA A 266 13.76 -4.79 13.93
C ALA A 266 14.96 -3.99 13.39
N ARG A 267 15.15 -3.95 12.07
CA ARG A 267 16.30 -3.29 11.40
C ARG A 267 15.88 -2.13 10.51
N ASN A 268 14.62 -2.10 10.10
CA ASN A 268 14.05 -1.11 9.21
C ASN A 268 12.81 -0.49 9.87
N PRO A 269 12.73 0.84 9.99
CA PRO A 269 11.56 1.51 10.55
C PRO A 269 10.31 1.19 9.74
N ILE A 270 9.17 1.01 10.40
CA ILE A 270 7.88 0.83 9.73
C ILE A 270 6.90 1.77 10.40
N LEU A 271 6.37 2.72 9.63
CA LEU A 271 5.30 3.60 10.06
C LEU A 271 3.95 2.89 10.00
N PHE A 272 3.63 2.29 8.86
CA PHE A 272 2.38 1.54 8.67
C PHE A 272 2.57 0.27 7.86
N VAL A 273 1.82 -0.77 8.24
CA VAL A 273 1.55 -1.96 7.45
C VAL A 273 0.24 -1.75 6.70
N LEU A 274 0.28 -1.88 5.37
CA LEU A 274 -0.82 -1.61 4.45
C LEU A 274 -1.17 -2.86 3.65
N GLY A 275 -2.40 -3.35 3.83
CA GLY A 275 -2.86 -4.62 3.27
C GLY A 275 -3.63 -4.52 1.96
N GLY A 276 -4.16 -5.66 1.49
CA GLY A 276 -4.90 -5.76 0.24
C GLY A 276 -6.33 -5.21 0.31
N HIS A 277 -7.00 -5.28 1.46
CA HIS A 277 -8.37 -4.79 1.65
C HIS A 277 -8.71 -4.59 3.14
N ILE A 278 -9.95 -4.17 3.44
CA ILE A 278 -10.49 -4.08 4.80
C ILE A 278 -11.75 -4.95 4.89
N ASP A 279 -11.74 -5.91 5.81
CA ASP A 279 -12.93 -6.67 6.22
C ASP A 279 -13.33 -6.40 7.66
N MET A 280 -12.41 -5.96 8.52
CA MET A 280 -12.72 -5.64 9.91
C MET A 280 -13.58 -4.39 10.01
N MET A 281 -14.44 -4.37 11.03
CA MET A 281 -15.14 -3.17 11.48
C MET A 281 -14.23 -2.37 12.43
N PHE A 282 -14.59 -1.11 12.72
CA PHE A 282 -13.94 -0.33 13.77
C PHE A 282 -14.07 -0.98 15.15
N ALA A 283 -15.12 -1.80 15.35
CA ALA A 283 -15.32 -2.58 16.55
C ALA A 283 -14.36 -3.79 16.55
N PRO A 284 -13.46 -3.92 17.53
CA PRO A 284 -12.45 -4.98 17.57
C PRO A 284 -13.05 -6.39 17.43
N GLY A 285 -12.43 -7.23 16.59
CA GLY A 285 -12.86 -8.62 16.39
C GLY A 285 -14.15 -8.80 15.59
N ARG A 286 -14.82 -7.70 15.19
CA ARG A 286 -15.98 -7.74 14.29
C ARG A 286 -15.53 -7.50 12.86
N PHE A 287 -16.12 -8.23 11.93
CA PHE A 287 -15.81 -8.14 10.50
C PHE A 287 -17.06 -8.33 9.66
N TYR A 288 -17.01 -7.79 8.45
CA TYR A 288 -18.08 -7.91 7.48
C TYR A 288 -18.15 -9.32 6.90
N PRO A 289 -19.36 -9.86 6.64
CA PRO A 289 -19.49 -11.10 5.88
C PRO A 289 -18.94 -10.92 4.46
N ARG A 290 -18.58 -12.04 3.79
CA ARG A 290 -18.27 -11.99 2.36
C ARG A 290 -19.47 -11.43 1.60
N PHE A 291 -19.21 -10.80 0.46
CA PHE A 291 -20.23 -10.24 -0.43
C PHE A 291 -21.00 -9.03 0.12
N ALA A 292 -20.61 -8.47 1.27
CA ALA A 292 -21.16 -7.21 1.74
C ALA A 292 -20.83 -6.08 0.75
N THR A 293 -21.86 -5.41 0.22
CA THR A 293 -21.72 -4.28 -0.72
C THR A 293 -21.71 -2.93 -0.01
N SER A 294 -21.92 -2.92 1.31
CA SER A 294 -21.95 -1.74 2.18
C SER A 294 -21.11 -2.01 3.43
N LYS A 295 -20.04 -1.23 3.61
CA LYS A 295 -19.09 -1.38 4.71
C LYS A 295 -18.85 -0.04 5.45
N PRO A 296 -19.89 0.62 6.00
CA PRO A 296 -19.79 2.00 6.51
C PRO A 296 -18.92 2.17 7.76
N TYR A 297 -18.63 1.09 8.45
CA TYR A 297 -17.98 1.02 9.76
C TYR A 297 -16.65 0.26 9.69
N GLU A 298 -15.99 0.29 8.55
CA GLU A 298 -14.67 -0.33 8.39
C GLU A 298 -13.65 0.18 9.41
N ARG A 299 -12.73 -0.72 9.74
CA ARG A 299 -11.46 -0.36 10.38
C ARG A 299 -10.67 0.55 9.44
N ILE A 300 -9.71 1.28 9.99
CA ILE A 300 -8.77 2.05 9.16
C ILE A 300 -7.82 1.09 8.42
N LEU A 301 -7.28 1.50 7.28
CA LEU A 301 -6.34 0.71 6.49
C LEU A 301 -5.00 0.52 7.21
N GLN A 302 -4.56 1.56 7.93
CA GLN A 302 -3.24 1.59 8.54
C GLN A 302 -3.21 0.70 9.78
N LEU A 303 -2.38 -0.35 9.71
CA LEU A 303 -1.98 -1.10 10.88
C LEU A 303 -0.62 -0.58 11.37
N LEU A 304 -0.46 -0.50 12.69
CA LEU A 304 0.83 -0.19 13.30
C LEU A 304 1.74 -1.43 13.28
N PRO A 305 3.08 -1.29 13.27
CA PRO A 305 4.01 -2.41 13.13
C PRO A 305 3.88 -3.50 14.19
N GLU A 306 3.35 -3.20 15.38
CA GLU A 306 3.10 -4.18 16.45
C GLU A 306 2.14 -5.29 16.01
N VAL A 307 1.35 -5.07 14.96
CA VAL A 307 0.48 -6.10 14.38
C VAL A 307 1.27 -7.31 13.88
N ILE A 308 2.54 -7.16 13.50
CA ILE A 308 3.41 -8.25 13.04
C ILE A 308 3.66 -9.23 14.20
N ASP A 309 3.94 -8.72 15.40
CA ASP A 309 4.16 -9.55 16.59
C ASP A 309 2.85 -10.19 17.07
N ASP A 310 1.72 -9.46 16.99
CA ASP A 310 0.40 -10.02 17.32
C ASP A 310 0.05 -11.17 16.37
N ALA A 311 0.20 -10.94 15.05
CA ALA A 311 -0.01 -11.96 14.04
C ALA A 311 0.90 -13.17 14.25
N LEU A 312 2.19 -12.96 14.54
CA LEU A 312 3.14 -14.06 14.76
C LEU A 312 2.76 -14.91 15.99
N ARG A 313 2.37 -14.26 17.09
CA ARG A 313 1.92 -14.96 18.29
C ARG A 313 0.74 -15.88 17.97
N HIS A 314 -0.28 -15.34 17.31
CA HIS A 314 -1.51 -16.08 17.05
C HIS A 314 -1.40 -17.06 15.86
N ALA A 315 -0.51 -16.80 14.91
CA ALA A 315 -0.15 -17.76 13.87
C ALA A 315 0.43 -19.05 14.47
N ARG A 316 1.26 -18.94 15.52
CA ARG A 316 1.79 -20.11 16.25
C ARG A 316 0.71 -20.86 17.02
N GLU A 317 -0.32 -20.16 17.50
CA GLU A 317 -1.43 -20.80 18.21
C GLU A 317 -2.33 -21.62 17.29
N VAL A 318 -2.55 -21.15 16.05
CA VAL A 318 -3.36 -21.87 15.05
C VAL A 318 -2.56 -22.90 14.25
N GLN A 319 -1.23 -22.83 14.25
CA GLN A 319 -0.37 -23.74 13.49
C GLN A 319 -0.65 -25.22 13.83
N GLY A 320 -0.86 -26.03 12.79
CA GLY A 320 -1.20 -27.44 12.89
C GLY A 320 -2.64 -27.72 13.34
N ARG A 321 -3.51 -26.72 13.36
CA ARG A 321 -4.90 -26.82 13.82
C ARG A 321 -5.88 -26.24 12.80
N ASP A 322 -6.92 -27.01 12.49
CA ASP A 322 -8.02 -26.56 11.67
C ASP A 322 -8.96 -25.69 12.52
N MET A 323 -8.76 -24.38 12.49
CA MET A 323 -9.53 -23.44 13.30
C MET A 323 -9.55 -22.02 12.74
N MET A 324 -10.56 -21.28 13.21
CA MET A 324 -10.64 -19.83 13.09
C MET A 324 -10.27 -19.17 14.43
N LEU A 325 -9.46 -18.10 14.40
CA LEU A 325 -9.07 -17.34 15.58
C LEU A 325 -9.29 -15.84 15.34
N ILE A 326 -10.14 -15.22 16.15
CA ILE A 326 -10.47 -13.79 16.07
C ILE A 326 -9.41 -12.97 16.82
N ARG A 327 -9.01 -11.82 16.26
CA ARG A 327 -8.17 -10.80 16.88
C ARG A 327 -8.79 -9.41 16.69
N PRO A 328 -8.33 -8.37 17.43
CA PRO A 328 -8.87 -7.02 17.28
C PRO A 328 -8.87 -6.52 15.83
N ASP A 329 -7.73 -6.66 15.14
CA ASP A 329 -7.52 -6.09 13.81
C ASP A 329 -7.50 -7.14 12.68
N PHE A 330 -7.56 -8.44 12.97
CA PHE A 330 -7.61 -9.48 11.93
C PHE A 330 -8.29 -10.76 12.43
N VAL A 331 -8.56 -11.70 11.53
CA VAL A 331 -9.04 -13.03 11.86
C VAL A 331 -8.23 -14.05 11.07
N LEU A 332 -7.68 -15.05 11.74
CA LEU A 332 -6.94 -16.13 11.09
C LEU A 332 -7.88 -17.30 10.79
N PHE A 333 -7.85 -17.79 9.55
CA PHE A 333 -8.51 -19.02 9.12
C PHE A 333 -7.42 -20.01 8.71
N ASN A 334 -7.16 -21.03 9.54
CA ASN A 334 -6.19 -22.09 9.23
C ASN A 334 -6.93 -23.40 9.01
N GLY A 335 -6.72 -24.05 7.86
CA GLY A 335 -7.33 -25.35 7.55
C GLY A 335 -8.87 -25.37 7.50
N VAL A 336 -9.53 -24.20 7.50
CA VAL A 336 -10.98 -24.06 7.54
C VAL A 336 -11.52 -23.20 6.40
N SER A 337 -12.82 -23.31 6.14
CA SER A 337 -13.49 -22.47 5.14
C SER A 337 -13.40 -20.98 5.50
N PRO A 338 -13.28 -20.07 4.51
CA PRO A 338 -13.41 -18.62 4.71
C PRO A 338 -14.76 -18.18 5.30
N ASP A 339 -15.77 -19.06 5.30
CA ASP A 339 -17.09 -18.83 5.93
C ASP A 339 -17.22 -19.50 7.30
N GLN A 340 -16.15 -20.10 7.84
CA GLN A 340 -16.16 -20.73 9.15
C GLN A 340 -16.68 -19.74 10.19
N ARG A 341 -17.51 -20.25 11.11
CA ARG A 341 -18.01 -19.48 12.27
C ARG A 341 -17.47 -20.09 13.55
N THR A 342 -17.34 -19.26 14.58
CA THR A 342 -16.97 -19.69 15.92
C THR A 342 -17.88 -19.02 16.94
N SER A 343 -18.25 -19.75 17.99
CA SER A 343 -18.87 -19.20 19.20
C SER A 343 -17.81 -18.77 20.23
N VAL A 344 -16.55 -19.12 20.01
CA VAL A 344 -15.44 -18.78 20.90
C VAL A 344 -15.02 -17.34 20.65
N TRP A 345 -15.16 -16.49 21.67
CA TRP A 345 -14.68 -15.12 21.63
C TRP A 345 -13.30 -15.04 22.30
N PRO A 346 -12.32 -14.33 21.72
CA PRO A 346 -10.96 -14.29 22.27
C PRO A 346 -10.91 -13.53 23.59
N GLU A 347 -10.07 -14.01 24.51
CA GLU A 347 -9.76 -13.30 25.74
C GLU A 347 -9.14 -11.93 25.44
N GLY A 348 -9.55 -10.90 26.19
CA GLY A 348 -9.03 -9.54 26.05
C GLY A 348 -9.57 -8.73 24.87
N VAL A 349 -10.39 -9.32 23.99
CA VAL A 349 -11.06 -8.59 22.90
C VAL A 349 -12.44 -8.12 23.37
N PRO A 350 -12.76 -6.81 23.34
CA PRO A 350 -14.08 -6.33 23.74
C PRO A 350 -15.21 -6.93 22.89
N GLN A 351 -16.21 -7.53 23.52
CA GLN A 351 -17.38 -8.08 22.83
C GLN A 351 -18.43 -6.98 22.58
N ILE A 352 -18.14 -6.10 21.62
CA ILE A 352 -19.01 -4.98 21.27
C ILE A 352 -20.08 -5.44 20.27
N THR A 353 -21.33 -5.02 20.47
CA THR A 353 -22.41 -5.17 19.48
C THR A 353 -22.47 -3.88 18.63
N PRO A 354 -22.03 -3.91 17.36
CA PRO A 354 -22.06 -2.71 16.52
C PRO A 354 -23.51 -2.28 16.21
N PRO A 355 -23.78 -0.97 16.08
CA PRO A 355 -25.09 -0.48 15.68
C PRO A 355 -25.37 -0.92 14.24
N TYR A 356 -26.43 -1.73 14.08
CA TYR A 356 -26.89 -2.40 12.86
C TYR A 356 -26.13 -3.69 12.48
N PRO A 357 -26.77 -4.87 12.58
CA PRO A 357 -26.37 -6.04 11.81
C PRO A 357 -26.78 -5.80 10.35
N PHE A 358 -25.84 -5.97 9.42
CA PHE A 358 -26.06 -5.81 7.98
C PHE A 358 -26.79 -7.01 7.40
#